data_AF-A0A699HIJ3-F1
#
_entry.id   AF-A0A699HIJ3-F1
#
_cell.length_a   1.000
_cell.length_b   1.000
_cell.length_c   1.000
_cell.angle_alpha   90.00
_cell.angle_beta   90.00
_cell.angle_gamma   90.00
#
_symmetry.space_group_name_H-M   'P 1'
#
loop_
_entity.id
_entity.type
_entity.pdbx_description
1 polymer ?
#
loop_
_entity_poly.entity_id
_entity_poly.type
_entity_poly.pdbx_seq_one_letter_code
_entity_poly.pdbx_strand_id
1 'polypeptide(L)'
;MLINNFIPSKSRVTNQTKDAMLATQITMLKCGGLAIGVSMAHRICDASTMTNFFNQWASLSQRDTSVETSGIDFTSSSLFPAQGLPFVEAGFSNGINDDDWVTKKLSFNQSAILNMKDKVKIKGKRNNHQLSK
;
A
#
# COMPACT_ATOMS: atom_id res chain seq x y z
N MET A 1 0.16 7.37 -16.63
CA MET A 1 -1.15 7.43 -15.93
C MET A 1 -1.34 8.76 -15.17
N LEU A 2 -2.57 9.29 -14.94
CA LEU A 2 -2.77 10.61 -14.28
C LEU A 2 -2.13 10.70 -12.89
N ILE A 3 -2.14 9.61 -12.12
CA ILE A 3 -1.53 9.53 -10.78
C ILE A 3 -0.01 9.78 -10.80
N ASN A 4 0.67 9.49 -11.92
CA ASN A 4 2.12 9.66 -12.06
C ASN A 4 2.53 11.16 -12.04
N ASN A 5 1.58 12.07 -12.28
CA ASN A 5 1.83 13.52 -12.17
C ASN A 5 1.78 14.02 -10.74
N PHE A 6 1.24 13.22 -9.81
CA PHE A 6 1.03 13.61 -8.42
C PHE A 6 1.98 12.89 -7.46
N ILE A 7 2.93 12.08 -7.95
CA ILE A 7 3.92 11.38 -7.12
C ILE A 7 5.35 11.82 -7.47
N PRO A 8 6.27 11.87 -6.48
CA PRO A 8 7.64 12.36 -6.69
C PRO A 8 8.47 11.54 -7.68
N SER A 9 8.17 10.25 -7.80
CA SER A 9 8.99 9.27 -8.51
C SER A 9 8.26 8.83 -9.78
N LYS A 10 8.79 9.19 -10.95
CA LYS A 10 8.25 8.76 -12.26
C LYS A 10 8.80 7.41 -12.73
N SER A 11 9.88 6.94 -12.12
CA SER A 11 10.59 5.73 -12.50
C SER A 11 10.46 4.66 -11.43
N ARG A 12 10.01 3.47 -11.82
CA ARG A 12 10.13 2.24 -11.02
C ARG A 12 11.51 1.57 -11.15
N VAL A 13 12.39 2.10 -12.00
CA VAL A 13 13.77 1.64 -12.12
C VAL A 13 14.54 2.18 -10.93
N THR A 14 14.76 1.30 -9.95
CA THR A 14 15.47 1.62 -8.72
C THR A 14 16.95 1.32 -8.90
N ASN A 15 17.80 2.34 -8.77
CA ASN A 15 19.17 2.08 -8.33
C ASN A 15 19.09 2.06 -6.81
N GLN A 16 18.73 0.89 -6.29
CA GLN A 16 18.23 0.66 -4.93
C GLN A 16 19.09 1.25 -3.80
N THR A 17 20.33 1.67 -4.02
CA THR A 17 21.22 2.19 -2.98
C THR A 17 21.33 3.71 -2.92
N LYS A 18 20.81 4.46 -3.90
CA LYS A 18 20.91 5.94 -3.93
C LYS A 18 19.57 6.68 -3.89
N ASP A 19 18.47 5.96 -4.03
CA ASP A 19 17.13 6.57 -4.05
C ASP A 19 16.63 6.93 -2.65
N ALA A 20 15.84 8.00 -2.55
CA ALA A 20 15.22 8.41 -1.30
C ALA A 20 14.29 7.31 -0.76
N MET A 21 14.44 6.97 0.53
CA MET A 21 13.55 6.01 1.20
C MET A 21 12.10 6.48 1.28
N LEU A 22 11.91 7.80 1.34
CA LEU A 22 10.63 8.48 1.36
C LEU A 22 10.76 9.78 0.55
N ALA A 23 9.82 10.03 -0.35
CA ALA A 23 9.67 11.30 -1.03
C ALA A 23 8.21 11.73 -0.99
N THR A 24 7.97 13.04 -0.90
CA THR A 24 6.63 13.63 -0.88
C THR A 24 6.52 14.71 -1.96
N GLN A 25 5.34 14.80 -2.59
CA GLN A 25 5.02 15.84 -3.56
C GLN A 25 3.70 16.47 -3.16
N ILE A 26 3.69 17.80 -3.08
CA ILE A 26 2.51 18.58 -2.78
C ILE A 26 2.14 19.36 -4.03
N THR A 27 0.93 19.15 -4.54
CA THR A 27 0.45 19.76 -5.78
C THR A 27 -0.83 20.55 -5.51
N MET A 28 -0.77 21.86 -5.70
CA MET A 28 -1.94 22.74 -5.67
C MET A 28 -2.70 22.64 -7.00
N LEU A 29 -4.00 22.38 -6.92
CA LEU A 29 -4.89 22.33 -8.07
C LEU A 29 -5.48 23.72 -8.33
N LYS A 30 -5.77 24.03 -9.60
CA LYS A 30 -6.36 25.32 -10.00
C LYS A 30 -7.71 25.61 -9.33
N CYS A 31 -8.42 24.57 -8.89
CA CYS A 31 -9.67 24.68 -8.14
C CYS A 31 -9.47 24.98 -6.65
N GLY A 32 -8.24 25.19 -6.18
CA GLY A 32 -7.91 25.36 -4.76
C GLY A 32 -7.73 24.04 -3.99
N GLY A 33 -7.96 22.88 -4.63
CA GLY A 33 -7.71 21.57 -4.03
C GLY A 33 -6.21 21.28 -3.85
N LEU A 34 -5.90 20.37 -2.93
CA LEU A 34 -4.54 19.92 -2.62
C LEU A 34 -4.40 18.42 -2.92
N ALA A 35 -3.40 18.03 -3.69
CA ALA A 35 -3.00 16.63 -3.85
C ALA A 35 -1.66 16.41 -3.16
N ILE A 36 -1.59 15.39 -2.30
CA ILE A 36 -0.36 14.94 -1.64
C ILE A 36 -0.04 13.55 -2.16
N GLY A 37 1.08 13.41 -2.86
CA GLY A 37 1.63 12.10 -3.24
C GLY A 37 2.84 11.75 -2.40
N VAL A 38 2.94 10.47 -2.05
CA VAL A 38 4.04 9.93 -1.28
C VAL A 38 4.56 8.68 -1.97
N SER A 39 5.88 8.60 -2.09
CA SER A 39 6.61 7.43 -2.57
C SER A 39 7.48 6.94 -1.43
N MET A 40 7.25 5.71 -0.96
CA MET A 40 8.04 5.07 0.10
C MET A 40 8.62 3.75 -0.41
N ALA A 41 9.89 3.48 -0.08
CA ALA A 41 10.54 2.26 -0.51
C ALA A 41 9.89 1.04 0.16
N HIS A 42 9.29 0.14 -0.64
CA HIS A 42 8.58 -1.04 -0.14
C HIS A 42 9.45 -2.00 0.71
N ARG A 43 10.79 -1.84 0.66
CA ARG A 43 11.72 -2.61 1.51
C ARG A 43 11.66 -2.22 3.00
N ILE A 44 11.18 -1.02 3.32
CA ILE A 44 11.11 -0.51 4.69
C ILE A 44 9.66 -0.33 5.20
N CYS A 45 8.66 -0.57 4.35
CA CYS A 45 7.27 -0.36 4.70
C CYS A 45 6.33 -1.27 3.92
N ASP A 46 5.22 -1.63 4.55
CA ASP A 46 4.04 -2.14 3.88
C ASP A 46 2.91 -1.07 3.86
N ALA A 47 1.74 -1.46 3.36
CA ALA A 47 0.58 -0.57 3.32
C ALA A 47 0.09 -0.13 4.72
N SER A 48 0.27 -0.98 5.75
CA SER A 48 -0.10 -0.67 7.14
C SER A 48 0.86 0.36 7.73
N THR A 49 2.17 0.16 7.58
CA THR A 49 3.20 1.13 7.96
C THR A 49 2.97 2.48 7.30
N MET A 50 2.69 2.48 5.99
CA MET A 50 2.41 3.70 5.24
C MET A 50 1.13 4.41 5.71
N THR A 51 0.09 3.66 6.08
CA THR A 51 -1.15 4.22 6.66
C THR A 51 -0.89 4.88 8.01
N ASN A 52 -0.12 4.22 8.89
CA ASN A 52 0.27 4.79 10.18
C ASN A 52 1.08 6.08 10.00
N PHE A 53 2.02 6.10 9.05
CA PHE A 53 2.75 7.32 8.70
C PHE A 53 1.82 8.47 8.31
N PHE A 54 0.82 8.22 7.45
CA PHE A 54 -0.15 9.26 7.06
C PHE A 54 -0.97 9.78 8.23
N ASN A 55 -1.47 8.89 9.09
CA ASN A 55 -2.26 9.27 10.25
C ASN A 55 -1.42 10.13 11.21
N GLN A 56 -0.19 9.72 11.49
CA GLN A 56 0.73 10.47 12.35
C GLN A 56 1.10 11.81 11.74
N TRP A 57 1.42 11.87 10.44
CA TRP A 57 1.71 13.11 9.74
C TRP A 57 0.52 14.08 9.78
N ALA A 58 -0.71 13.59 9.59
CA ALA A 58 -1.93 14.39 9.68
C ALA A 58 -2.16 14.93 11.09
N SER A 59 -1.98 14.11 12.13
CA SER A 59 -2.13 14.55 13.53
C SER A 59 -1.10 15.62 13.91
N LEU A 60 0.18 15.40 13.59
CA LEU A 60 1.26 16.36 13.85
C LEU A 60 1.03 17.69 13.13
N SER A 61 0.48 17.65 11.92
CA SER A 61 0.18 18.86 11.13
C SER A 61 -0.96 19.70 11.72
N GLN A 62 -1.80 19.12 12.58
CA GLN A 62 -2.96 19.80 13.20
C GLN A 62 -2.61 20.57 14.49
N ARG A 63 -1.34 20.61 14.91
CA ARG A 63 -0.84 21.24 16.15
C ARG A 63 -1.35 20.62 17.46
N ASP A 64 -1.89 19.40 17.42
CA ASP A 64 -2.10 18.62 18.63
C ASP A 64 -0.74 18.14 19.14
N THR A 65 -0.20 18.83 20.14
CA THR A 65 1.13 18.55 20.72
C THR A 65 1.17 17.31 21.61
N SER A 66 0.06 16.58 21.76
CA SER A 66 -0.03 15.35 22.58
C SER A 66 -0.05 14.07 21.75
N VAL A 67 0.50 14.08 20.54
CA VAL A 67 0.63 12.86 19.74
C VAL A 67 1.67 11.98 20.39
N GLU A 68 1.21 10.99 21.15
CA GLU A 68 2.04 9.84 21.45
C GLU A 68 2.37 9.12 20.14
N THR A 69 3.65 9.03 19.81
CA THR A 69 4.15 8.24 18.67
C THR A 69 4.09 6.72 18.96
N SER A 70 3.23 6.32 19.90
CA SER A 70 2.99 4.95 20.36
C SER A 70 2.47 4.10 19.20
N GLY A 71 3.37 3.57 18.37
CA GLY A 71 3.02 2.72 17.24
C GLY A 71 4.07 2.62 16.12
N ILE A 72 5.09 3.47 16.10
CA ILE A 72 6.23 3.32 15.19
C ILE A 72 7.41 2.76 15.98
N ASP A 73 7.78 1.51 15.67
CA ASP A 73 8.92 0.83 16.26
C ASP A 73 9.93 0.46 15.16
N PHE A 74 11.20 0.76 15.41
CA PHE A 74 12.32 0.47 14.51
C PHE A 74 13.14 -0.74 14.98
N THR A 75 12.67 -1.52 15.97
CA THR A 75 13.34 -2.72 16.47
C THR A 75 13.13 -3.97 15.61
N SER A 76 12.69 -3.81 14.35
CA SER A 76 12.45 -4.93 13.43
C SER A 76 13.64 -5.89 13.32
N SER A 77 14.88 -5.38 13.30
CA SER A 77 16.09 -6.22 13.28
C SER A 77 16.32 -7.01 14.57
N SER A 78 15.77 -6.55 15.71
CA SER A 78 15.79 -7.28 16.98
C SER A 78 14.71 -8.36 17.02
N LEU A 79 13.53 -8.08 16.44
CA LEU A 79 12.42 -9.03 16.36
C LEU A 79 12.68 -10.13 15.30
N PHE A 80 13.39 -9.76 14.23
CA PHE A 80 13.70 -10.61 13.08
C PHE A 80 15.21 -10.54 12.77
N PRO A 81 16.06 -11.16 13.60
CA PRO A 81 17.50 -11.13 13.41
C PRO A 81 17.90 -11.81 12.09
N ALA A 82 18.92 -11.26 11.44
CA ALA A 82 19.45 -11.81 10.20
C ALA A 82 20.01 -13.23 10.42
N GLN A 83 19.54 -14.20 9.63
CA GLN A 83 19.93 -15.61 9.75
C GLN A 83 21.09 -16.00 8.81
N GLY A 84 21.73 -15.02 8.15
CA GLY A 84 22.83 -15.30 7.21
C GLY A 84 22.40 -16.03 5.93
N LEU A 85 21.09 -16.06 5.63
CA LEU A 85 20.57 -16.68 4.42
C LEU A 85 21.00 -15.88 3.18
N PRO A 86 21.31 -16.56 2.05
CA PRO A 86 21.60 -15.88 0.80
C PRO A 86 20.40 -15.01 0.40
N PHE A 87 20.68 -13.77 0.01
CA PHE A 87 19.66 -12.86 -0.49
C PHE A 87 19.03 -13.47 -1.77
N VAL A 88 17.77 -13.85 -1.68
CA VAL A 88 16.99 -14.19 -2.87
C VAL A 88 16.53 -12.87 -3.44
N GLU A 89 17.17 -12.44 -4.52
CA GLU A 89 16.69 -11.32 -5.30
C GLU A 89 15.32 -11.69 -5.87
N ALA A 90 14.26 -11.16 -5.28
CA ALA A 90 12.95 -11.23 -5.88
C ALA A 90 13.08 -10.59 -7.26
N GLY A 91 12.76 -11.35 -8.32
CA GLY A 91 12.86 -10.90 -9.70
C GLY A 91 11.91 -9.75 -9.96
N PHE A 92 12.31 -8.54 -9.56
CA PHE A 92 11.64 -7.31 -9.93
C PHE A 92 12.08 -7.02 -11.36
N SER A 93 11.14 -7.16 -12.30
CA SER A 93 11.38 -6.83 -13.69
C SER A 93 11.78 -5.35 -13.80
N ASN A 94 13.03 -5.13 -14.20
CA ASN A 94 13.49 -3.81 -14.57
C ASN A 94 12.75 -3.37 -15.85
N GLY A 95 12.03 -2.25 -15.76
CA GLY A 95 11.47 -1.58 -16.92
C GLY A 95 10.15 -2.19 -17.41
N ILE A 96 9.06 -1.93 -16.67
CA ILE A 96 7.74 -1.93 -17.30
C ILE A 96 7.51 -0.51 -17.79
N ASN A 97 7.37 -0.32 -19.11
CA ASN A 97 6.96 0.95 -19.70
C ASN A 97 5.53 1.25 -19.21
N ASP A 98 5.39 2.29 -18.39
CA ASP A 98 4.14 2.69 -17.74
C ASP A 98 3.13 3.31 -18.75
N ASP A 99 3.56 3.54 -19.99
CA ASP A 99 2.76 4.19 -21.04
C ASP A 99 1.70 3.27 -21.67
N ASP A 100 1.84 1.94 -21.52
CA ASP A 100 0.92 0.97 -22.11
C ASP A 100 -0.26 0.58 -21.18
N TRP A 101 -0.28 1.09 -19.94
CA TRP A 101 -1.24 0.65 -18.93
C TRP A 101 -2.31 1.70 -18.63
N VAL A 102 -3.57 1.23 -18.63
CA VAL A 102 -4.72 2.01 -18.17
C VAL A 102 -5.22 1.41 -16.86
N THR A 103 -5.21 2.18 -15.77
CA THR A 103 -5.91 1.74 -14.55
C THR A 103 -7.33 2.29 -14.49
N LYS A 104 -8.24 1.41 -14.10
CA LYS A 104 -9.68 1.68 -13.97
C LYS A 104 -10.06 1.54 -12.51
N LYS A 105 -10.90 2.47 -12.01
CA LYS A 105 -11.48 2.38 -10.68
C LYS A 105 -12.80 1.62 -10.76
N LEU A 106 -12.87 0.44 -10.15
CA LEU A 106 -14.12 -0.29 -9.94
C LEU A 106 -14.62 0.00 -8.53
N SER A 107 -15.90 0.38 -8.39
CA SER A 107 -16.49 0.73 -7.11
C SER A 107 -17.59 -0.26 -6.74
N PHE A 108 -17.53 -0.79 -5.53
CA PHE A 108 -18.53 -1.71 -4.99
C PHE A 108 -19.19 -1.05 -3.80
N ASN A 109 -20.51 -0.85 -3.88
CA ASN A 109 -21.28 -0.35 -2.74
C ASN A 109 -21.54 -1.46 -1.72
N GLN A 110 -22.09 -1.09 -0.56
CA GLN A 110 -22.39 -2.02 0.52
C GLN A 110 -23.26 -3.20 0.06
N SER A 111 -24.32 -2.94 -0.72
CA SER A 111 -25.22 -3.99 -1.23
C SER A 111 -24.49 -4.99 -2.13
N ALA A 112 -23.66 -4.52 -3.07
CA ALA A 112 -22.87 -5.37 -3.94
C ALA A 112 -21.92 -6.28 -3.13
N ILE A 113 -21.28 -5.74 -2.10
CA ILE A 113 -20.38 -6.49 -1.21
C ILE A 113 -21.15 -7.56 -0.43
N LEU A 114 -22.32 -7.23 0.14
CA LEU A 114 -23.15 -8.18 0.87
C LEU A 114 -23.62 -9.33 -0.04
N ASN A 115 -24.12 -8.99 -1.24
CA ASN A 115 -24.53 -9.97 -2.23
C ASN A 115 -23.38 -10.91 -2.63
N MET A 116 -22.14 -10.39 -2.77
CA MET A 116 -20.96 -11.23 -3.04
C MET A 116 -20.64 -12.18 -1.88
N LYS A 117 -20.68 -11.69 -0.63
CA LYS A 117 -20.45 -12.52 0.57
C LYS A 117 -21.47 -13.65 0.69
N ASP A 118 -22.74 -13.38 0.41
CA ASP A 118 -23.80 -14.40 0.50
C ASP A 118 -23.67 -15.47 -0.58
N LYS A 119 -23.30 -15.09 -1.82
CA LYS A 119 -23.04 -16.05 -2.91
C LYS A 119 -21.90 -17.03 -2.59
N VAL A 120 -20.87 -16.59 -1.87
CA VAL A 120 -19.76 -17.47 -1.44
C VAL A 120 -20.24 -18.48 -0.40
N LYS A 121 -21.08 -18.05 0.56
CA LYS A 121 -21.65 -18.94 1.59
C LYS A 121 -22.54 -20.03 0.99
N ILE A 122 -23.32 -19.71 -0.04
CA ILE A 122 -24.21 -20.67 -0.71
C ILE A 122 -23.43 -21.82 -1.37
N LYS A 123 -22.24 -21.55 -1.93
CA LYS A 123 -21.38 -22.59 -2.54
C LYS A 123 -20.64 -23.49 -1.53
N GLY A 124 -20.56 -23.09 -0.26
CA GLY A 124 -19.84 -23.83 0.80
C GLY A 124 -20.64 -24.96 1.47
N LYS A 125 -21.96 -25.05 1.25
CA LYS A 125 -22.75 -26.21 1.69
C LYS A 125 -22.55 -27.36 0.69
N ARG A 126 -21.58 -28.24 0.94
CA ARG A 126 -21.54 -29.56 0.31
C ARG A 126 -22.83 -30.29 0.68
N ASN A 127 -23.55 -30.77 -0.33
CA ASN A 127 -24.67 -31.69 -0.15
C ASN A 127 -24.13 -32.96 0.52
N ASN A 128 -24.40 -33.14 1.82
CA ASN A 128 -24.21 -34.44 2.46
C ASN A 128 -25.25 -35.38 1.86
N HIS A 129 -24.87 -36.09 0.79
CA HIS A 129 -25.63 -37.23 0.34
C HIS A 129 -25.45 -38.32 1.40
N GLN A 130 -26.48 -38.56 2.20
CA GLN A 130 -26.51 -39.72 3.08
C GLN A 130 -26.46 -40.97 2.21
N LEU A 131 -25.35 -41.70 2.29
CA LEU A 131 -25.29 -43.09 1.85
C LEU A 131 -26.00 -43.93 2.91
N SER A 132 -27.24 -44.32 2.63
CA SER A 132 -27.91 -45.40 3.36
C SER A 132 -27.16 -46.71 3.09
N LYS A 133 -26.79 -47.42 4.15
CA LYS A 133 -26.40 -48.84 4.09
C LYS A 133 -27.58 -49.70 3.71
#